data_AF-A0AAD6S2S3-F1
#
_entry.id   AF-A0AAD6S2S3-F1
#
_cell.length_a   1.000
_cell.length_b   1.000
_cell.length_c   1.000
_cell.angle_alpha   90.00
_cell.angle_beta   90.00
_cell.angle_gamma   90.00
#
_symmetry.space_group_name_H-M   'P 1'
#
loop_
_entity.id
_entity.type
_entity.pdbx_description
1 polymer ?
#
loop_
_entity_poly.entity_id
_entity_poly.type
_entity_poly.pdbx_seq_one_letter_code
_entity_poly.pdbx_strand_id
1 'polypeptide(L)' 'MAPKVRWQDPDGHKILNTIVQKKGNSSQWTNGLREVHEELVAPILGGDDILCYTATGDGKSAVFSVPI' A
#
# COMPACT_ATOMS: atom_id res chain seq x y z
N MET A 1 -13.90 -3.85 -23.66
CA MET A 1 -12.79 -4.09 -22.69
C MET A 1 -13.32 -3.73 -21.32
N ALA A 2 -13.23 -4.61 -20.33
CA ALA A 2 -13.57 -4.24 -18.95
C ALA A 2 -12.57 -3.17 -18.48
N PRO A 3 -12.99 -2.14 -17.73
CA PRO A 3 -12.06 -1.20 -17.14
C PRO A 3 -11.10 -1.99 -16.25
N LYS A 4 -9.79 -1.85 -16.51
CA LYS A 4 -8.75 -2.45 -15.68
C LYS A 4 -8.79 -1.70 -14.35
N VAL A 5 -9.45 -2.25 -13.35
CA VAL A 5 -9.50 -1.68 -11.99
C VAL A 5 -8.07 -1.45 -11.55
N ARG A 6 -7.73 -0.19 -11.25
CA ARG A 6 -6.39 0.19 -10.82
C ARG A 6 -6.38 0.26 -9.30
N TRP A 7 -5.29 -0.15 -8.69
CA TRP A 7 -5.12 -0.01 -7.24
C TRP A 7 -5.10 1.46 -6.81
N GLN A 8 -4.76 2.36 -7.73
CA GLN A 8 -4.78 3.81 -7.56
C GLN A 8 -6.19 4.44 -7.68
N ASP A 9 -7.21 3.69 -8.11
CA ASP A 9 -8.58 4.19 -8.14
C ASP A 9 -9.15 4.25 -6.71
N PRO A 10 -10.16 5.10 -6.41
CA PRO A 10 -10.73 5.20 -5.07
C PRO A 10 -11.20 3.85 -4.49
N ASP A 11 -11.75 2.99 -5.34
CA ASP A 11 -12.14 1.63 -4.95
C ASP A 11 -10.92 0.74 -4.63
N GLY A 12 -9.84 0.88 -5.41
CA GLY A 12 -8.56 0.21 -5.16
C GLY A 12 -7.95 0.59 -3.82
N HIS A 13 -7.90 1.89 -3.50
CA HIS A 13 -7.45 2.39 -2.20
C HIS A 13 -8.32 1.86 -1.05
N LYS A 14 -9.65 1.83 -1.24
CA LYS A 14 -10.58 1.32 -0.23
C LYS A 14 -10.37 -0.17 0.04
N ILE A 15 -10.14 -0.97 -1.00
CA ILE A 15 -9.83 -2.41 -0.88
C ILE A 15 -8.49 -2.59 -0.17
N LEU A 16 -7.45 -1.84 -0.58
CA LEU A 16 -6.13 -1.90 0.03
C LEU A 16 -6.18 -1.61 1.53
N ASN A 17 -6.85 -0.53 1.92
CA ASN A 17 -7.04 -0.18 3.33
C ASN A 17 -7.82 -1.24 4.10
N THR A 18 -8.83 -1.85 3.48
CA THR A 18 -9.57 -2.97 4.10
C THR A 18 -8.66 -4.18 4.33
N ILE A 19 -7.78 -4.51 3.37
CA ILE A 19 -6.83 -5.62 3.51
C ILE A 19 -5.82 -5.34 4.62
N VAL A 20 -5.24 -4.13 4.63
CA VAL A 20 -4.23 -3.74 5.62
C VAL A 20 -4.84 -3.67 7.01
N GLN A 21 -6.06 -3.18 7.19
CA GLN A 21 -6.75 -3.22 8.49
C GLN A 21 -7.05 -4.66 8.94
N LYS A 22 -7.47 -5.55 8.03
CA LYS A 22 -7.74 -6.96 8.35
C LYS A 22 -6.48 -7.73 8.73
N LYS A 23 -5.36 -7.52 8.01
CA LYS A 23 -4.08 -8.19 8.32
C LYS A 23 -3.28 -7.47 9.42
N GLY A 24 -3.52 -6.17 9.61
CA GLY A 24 -2.84 -5.25 10.53
C GLY A 24 -3.21 -5.39 12.00
N ASN A 25 -3.89 -6.48 12.39
CA ASN A 25 -3.85 -6.98 13.76
C ASN A 25 -2.44 -7.49 14.16
N SER A 26 -1.46 -7.48 13.25
CA SER A 26 -0.04 -7.46 13.57
C SER A 26 0.38 -6.03 13.96
N SER A 27 1.11 -5.89 15.08
CA SER A 27 1.41 -4.63 15.78
C SER A 27 2.03 -3.47 14.97
N GLN A 28 2.35 -3.65 13.68
CA GLN A 28 2.96 -2.65 12.82
C GLN A 28 1.97 -1.72 12.09
N TRP A 29 0.68 -2.10 11.97
CA TRP A 29 -0.30 -1.39 11.13
C TRP A 29 -1.58 -1.02 11.89
N THR A 30 -1.44 -0.61 13.15
CA THR A 30 -2.57 -0.35 14.06
C THR A 30 -3.56 0.69 13.53
N ASN A 31 -3.07 1.63 12.70
CA ASN A 31 -3.88 2.68 12.06
C ASN A 31 -3.98 2.51 10.54
N GLY A 32 -3.67 1.33 9.99
CA GLY A 32 -3.60 1.12 8.55
C GLY A 32 -2.30 1.67 7.92
N LEU A 33 -2.32 1.88 6.60
CA LEU A 33 -1.22 2.49 5.86
C LEU A 33 -1.09 3.98 6.23
N ARG A 34 0.14 4.50 6.19
CA ARG A 34 0.38 5.96 6.19
C ARG A 34 0.25 6.46 4.76
N GLU A 35 -0.01 7.75 4.55
CA GLU A 35 -0.16 8.35 3.21
C GLU A 35 1.00 7.96 2.27
N VAL A 36 2.25 8.09 2.73
CA VAL A 36 3.44 7.69 1.94
C VAL A 36 3.45 6.20 1.56
N HIS A 37 2.85 5.32 2.38
CA HIS A 37 2.74 3.90 2.05
C HIS A 37 1.63 3.65 1.03
N GLU A 38 0.50 4.36 1.12
CA GLU A 38 -0.58 4.24 0.13
C GLU A 38 -0.12 4.66 -1.26
N GLU A 39 0.64 5.76 -1.36
CA GLU A 39 1.19 6.27 -2.60
C GLU A 39 2.17 5.32 -3.29
N LEU A 40 2.85 4.46 -2.50
CA LEU A 40 3.85 3.53 -3.02
C LEU A 40 3.25 2.15 -3.31
N VAL A 41 2.40 1.65 -2.42
CA VAL A 41 1.87 0.28 -2.49
C VAL A 41 0.91 0.09 -3.67
N ALA A 42 0.02 1.06 -3.92
CA ALA A 42 -0.94 0.96 -5.00
C ALA A 42 -0.28 0.79 -6.39
N PRO A 43 0.70 1.63 -6.79
CA PRO A 43 1.44 1.43 -8.04
C PRO A 43 2.29 0.16 -8.08
N ILE A 44 2.91 -0.25 -6.96
CA ILE A 44 3.63 -1.55 -6.89
C ILE A 44 2.68 -2.72 -7.20
N LEU A 45 1.48 -2.74 -6.61
CA LEU A 45 0.47 -3.76 -6.91
C LEU A 45 -0.08 -3.67 -8.33
N GLY A 46 0.02 -2.49 -8.95
CA GLY A 46 -0.25 -2.25 -10.37
C GLY A 46 0.82 -2.81 -11.31
N GLY A 47 1.97 -3.22 -10.77
CA GLY A 47 3.13 -3.71 -11.52
C GLY A 47 4.11 -2.61 -11.95
N ASP A 48 4.01 -1.41 -11.38
CA ASP A 48 4.92 -0.31 -11.67
C ASP A 48 6.22 -0.43 -10.86
N ASP A 49 7.35 -0.12 -11.49
CA ASP A 49 8.65 -0.01 -10.81
C ASP A 49 8.80 1.39 -10.18
N ILE A 50 9.13 1.45 -8.89
CA ILE A 50 9.20 2.72 -8.13
C ILE A 50 10.56 2.91 -7.46
N LEU A 51 11.09 4.14 -7.59
CA LEU A 51 12.21 4.62 -6.79
C LEU A 51 11.69 5.40 -5.57
N CYS A 52 11.92 4.87 -4.36
CA CYS A 52 11.56 5.54 -3.11
C CYS A 52 12.83 5.99 -2.36
N TYR A 53 12.97 7.30 -2.14
CA TYR A 53 14.02 7.89 -1.32
C TYR A 53 13.40 8.64 -0.14
N THR A 54 13.63 8.14 1.08
CA THR A 54 13.24 8.81 2.33
C THR A 54 14.24 8.47 3.44
N ALA A 55 14.18 9.15 4.58
CA ALA A 55 15.00 8.90 5.76
C ALA A 55 14.83 7.48 6.34
N THR A 56 15.83 7.01 7.08
CA THR A 56 15.73 5.75 7.82
C THR A 56 14.68 5.89 8.94
N GLY A 57 13.85 4.86 9.14
CA GLY A 57 12.76 4.88 10.13
C GLY A 57 11.42 5.35 9.58
N ASP A 58 11.38 5.90 8.37
CA ASP A 58 10.16 6.42 7.74
C ASP A 58 9.19 5.34 7.23
N GLY A 59 9.58 4.07 7.34
CA GLY A 59 8.71 2.93 7.01
C GLY A 59 8.88 2.38 5.59
N LYS A 60 9.93 2.73 4.84
CA LYS A 60 10.18 2.17 3.48
C LYS A 60 10.07 0.65 3.40
N SER A 61 10.63 -0.08 4.36
CA SER A 61 10.56 -1.54 4.39
C SER A 61 9.13 -2.05 4.53
N ALA A 62 8.25 -1.26 5.12
CA ALA A 62 6.86 -1.59 5.36
C ALA A 62 6.07 -1.68 4.03
N VAL A 63 6.43 -0.87 3.04
CA VAL A 63 5.85 -0.87 1.68
C VAL A 63 5.92 -2.26 1.02
N PHE A 64 7.04 -2.98 1.21
CA PHE A 64 7.24 -4.33 0.66
C PHE A 64 6.70 -5.45 1.56
N SER A 65 6.28 -5.12 2.78
CA SER A 65 5.70 -6.06 3.74
C SER A 65 4.17 -6.10 3.71
N VAL A 66 3.55 -5.18 2.95
CA VAL A 66 2.11 -5.26 2.64
C VAL A 66 1.85 -6.59 1.94
N PRO A 67 0.75 -7.28 2.25
CA PRO A 67 0.71 -8.71 2.04
C PRO A 67 0.67 -9.08 0.56
N ILE A 68 1.69 -9.84 0.15
CA ILE A 68 1.55 -10.94 -0.80
C ILE A 68 0.94 -12.13 -0.05
#